data_AF-A0A0F4JC01-F1
#
_entry.id   AF-A0A0F4JC01-F1
#
_cell.length_a   1.000
_cell.length_b   1.000
_cell.length_c   1.000
_cell.angle_alpha   90.00
_cell.angle_beta   90.00
_cell.angle_gamma   90.00
#
_symmetry.space_group_name_H-M   'P 1'
#
loop_
_entity.id
_entity.type
_entity.pdbx_description
1 polymer ?
#
loop_
_entity_poly.entity_id
_entity_poly.type
_entity_poly.pdbx_seq_one_letter_code
_entity_poly.pdbx_strand_id
1 'polypeptide(L)'
;MARELPPPGSGPAADPIIQQALDQASTPDLPPDDEQRLLELGRTAWTAETTGYTQVRIQAATARRDTTAPAGGERTQVQAVVRLVWVGADPAGTFLDGRTAALHYTRNGQGSWKRT
;
A
#
# COMPACT_ATOMS: atom_id res chain seq x y z
N MET A 1 -20.60 -6.57 7.33
CA MET A 1 -20.74 -5.25 7.98
C MET A 1 -19.47 -4.47 7.62
N ALA A 2 -19.55 -3.42 6.79
CA ALA A 2 -18.37 -2.60 6.50
C ALA A 2 -18.02 -1.78 7.76
N ARG A 3 -16.79 -1.86 8.25
CA ARG A 3 -16.34 -1.10 9.43
C ARG A 3 -16.28 0.38 9.05
N GLU A 4 -16.89 1.23 9.86
CA GLU A 4 -16.80 2.68 9.69
C GLU A 4 -15.33 3.11 9.77
N LEU A 5 -14.87 3.81 8.73
CA LEU A 5 -13.53 4.38 8.73
C LEU A 5 -13.50 5.58 9.68
N PRO A 6 -12.45 5.73 10.49
CA PRO A 6 -12.33 6.88 11.38
C PRO A 6 -12.30 8.18 10.54
N PRO A 7 -12.87 9.29 11.05
CA PRO A 7 -12.87 10.54 10.32
C PRO A 7 -11.44 11.01 10.02
N PRO A 8 -11.22 11.69 8.89
CA PRO A 8 -9.92 12.23 8.53
C PRO A 8 -9.38 13.15 9.64
N GLY A 9 -8.11 12.98 10.02
CA GLY A 9 -7.50 13.72 11.13
C GLY A 9 -7.65 13.08 12.52
N SER A 10 -8.18 11.86 12.64
CA SER A 10 -8.27 11.10 13.90
C SER A 10 -6.92 10.73 14.54
N GLY A 11 -5.81 11.07 13.90
CA GLY A 11 -4.46 10.89 14.44
C GLY A 11 -4.00 9.41 14.49
N PRO A 12 -2.91 9.12 15.21
CA PRO A 12 -2.28 7.79 15.20
C PRO A 12 -3.17 6.67 15.76
N ALA A 13 -4.13 7.00 16.62
CA ALA A 13 -5.05 6.03 17.21
C ALA A 13 -6.01 5.39 16.17
N ALA A 14 -6.21 6.05 15.03
CA ALA A 14 -7.02 5.56 13.92
C ALA A 14 -6.28 4.59 13.00
N ASP A 15 -4.94 4.63 12.97
CA ASP A 15 -4.10 3.78 12.12
C ASP A 15 -4.47 2.28 12.24
N PRO A 16 -4.64 1.68 13.44
CA PRO A 16 -5.04 0.28 13.55
C PRO A 16 -6.46 -0.01 13.03
N ILE A 17 -7.37 0.98 13.05
CA ILE A 17 -8.74 0.82 12.52
C ILE A 17 -8.71 0.85 10.99
N ILE A 18 -7.95 1.78 10.41
CA ILE A 18 -7.74 1.88 8.95
C ILE A 18 -7.05 0.62 8.44
N GLN A 19 -6.05 0.11 9.16
CA GLN A 19 -5.38 -1.14 8.83
C GLN A 19 -6.34 -2.34 8.84
N GLN A 20 -7.21 -2.44 9.85
CA GLN A 20 -8.23 -3.49 9.90
C GLN A 20 -9.24 -3.36 8.75
N ALA A 21 -9.69 -2.14 8.44
CA ALA A 21 -10.62 -1.92 7.32
C ALA A 21 -9.99 -2.30 5.97
N LEU A 22 -8.70 -1.97 5.78
CA LEU A 22 -7.92 -2.33 4.59
C LEU A 22 -7.72 -3.84 4.48
N ASP A 23 -7.44 -4.53 5.59
CA ASP A 23 -7.33 -5.99 5.65
C ASP A 23 -8.66 -6.68 5.36
N GLN A 24 -9.76 -6.21 5.96
CA GLN A 24 -11.11 -6.76 5.72
C GLN A 24 -11.59 -6.55 4.28
N ALA A 25 -11.15 -5.48 3.63
CA ALA A 25 -11.48 -5.20 2.23
C ALA A 25 -10.70 -6.09 1.24
N SER A 26 -9.71 -6.86 1.69
CA SER A 26 -8.86 -7.66 0.80
C SER A 26 -8.30 -8.90 1.47
N THR A 27 -8.70 -10.07 1.02
CA THR A 27 -8.18 -11.37 1.47
C THR A 27 -6.66 -11.46 1.26
N PRO A 28 -5.89 -11.98 2.23
CA PRO A 28 -4.45 -12.21 2.05
C PRO A 28 -4.22 -13.38 1.07
N ASP A 29 -3.69 -13.07 -0.11
CA ASP A 29 -3.42 -14.03 -1.20
C ASP A 29 -1.92 -14.18 -1.52
N LEU A 30 -1.05 -13.69 -0.64
CA LEU A 30 0.40 -13.78 -0.76
C LEU A 30 1.02 -14.57 0.40
N PRO A 31 2.17 -15.25 0.18
CA PRO A 31 2.97 -15.77 1.28
C PRO A 31 3.35 -14.64 2.25
N PRO A 32 3.38 -14.89 3.58
CA PRO A 32 3.65 -13.86 4.58
C PRO A 32 5.01 -13.17 4.38
N ASP A 33 6.05 -13.91 3.99
CA ASP A 33 7.37 -13.34 3.69
C ASP A 33 7.35 -12.40 2.48
N ASP A 34 6.64 -12.78 1.41
CA ASP A 34 6.49 -11.95 0.21
C ASP A 34 5.65 -10.70 0.52
N GLU A 35 4.58 -10.86 1.31
CA GLU A 35 3.73 -9.75 1.76
C GLU A 35 4.54 -8.73 2.59
N GLN A 36 5.28 -9.20 3.60
CA GLN A 36 6.13 -8.34 4.41
C GLN A 36 7.17 -7.61 3.56
N ARG A 37 7.83 -8.34 2.65
CA ARG A 37 8.84 -7.74 1.77
C ARG A 37 8.25 -6.67 0.86
N LEU A 38 7.07 -6.90 0.30
CA LEU A 38 6.35 -5.94 -0.52
C LEU A 38 5.92 -4.71 0.28
N LEU A 39 5.48 -4.90 1.53
CA LEU A 39 5.14 -3.80 2.42
C LEU A 39 6.36 -2.92 2.74
N GLU A 40 7.52 -3.52 3.02
CA GLU A 40 8.77 -2.79 3.23
C GLU A 40 9.15 -2.00 1.98
N LEU A 41 9.21 -2.67 0.81
CA LEU A 41 9.53 -2.04 -0.47
C LEU A 41 8.56 -0.91 -0.82
N GLY A 42 7.26 -1.13 -0.59
CA GLY A 42 6.20 -0.17 -0.86
C GLY A 42 6.30 1.05 0.04
N ARG A 43 6.54 0.85 1.34
CA ARG A 43 6.73 1.96 2.30
C ARG A 43 7.96 2.79 1.97
N THR A 44 9.10 2.15 1.68
CA THR A 44 10.33 2.85 1.29
C THR A 44 10.15 3.63 -0.01
N ALA A 45 9.56 3.00 -1.03
CA ALA A 45 9.32 3.65 -2.32
C ALA A 45 8.37 4.84 -2.17
N TRP A 46 7.27 4.66 -1.43
CA TRP A 46 6.31 5.73 -1.19
C TRP A 46 6.94 6.91 -0.42
N THR A 47 7.71 6.63 0.63
CA THR A 47 8.40 7.66 1.40
C THR A 47 9.32 8.50 0.50
N ALA A 48 10.05 7.85 -0.42
CA ALA A 48 10.89 8.53 -1.39
C ALA A 48 10.09 9.43 -2.36
N GLU A 49 8.93 8.97 -2.85
CA GLU A 49 8.05 9.78 -3.71
C GLU A 49 7.47 10.99 -2.98
N THR A 50 7.23 10.86 -1.67
CA THR A 50 6.71 11.93 -0.84
C THR A 50 7.77 12.85 -0.23
N THR A 51 9.02 12.83 -0.72
CA THR A 51 10.11 13.69 -0.19
C THR A 51 9.78 15.19 -0.25
N GLY A 52 8.90 15.61 -1.17
CA GLY A 52 8.40 17.00 -1.27
C GLY A 52 7.27 17.34 -0.30
N TYR A 53 6.72 16.37 0.43
CA TYR A 53 5.66 16.56 1.41
C TYR A 53 6.26 16.64 2.82
N THR A 54 5.58 17.35 3.71
CA THR A 54 5.93 17.43 5.13
C THR A 54 4.97 16.59 5.95
N GLN A 55 5.38 16.14 7.14
CA GLN A 55 4.55 15.33 8.05
C GLN A 55 3.97 14.06 7.41
N VAL A 56 4.70 13.46 6.48
CA VAL A 56 4.27 12.24 5.80
C VAL A 56 4.22 11.08 6.80
N ARG A 57 3.06 10.43 6.89
CA ARG A 57 2.89 9.20 7.66
C ARG A 57 2.04 8.21 6.87
N ILE A 58 2.51 6.96 6.80
CA ILE A 58 1.74 5.85 6.27
C ILE A 58 0.85 5.33 7.41
N GLN A 59 -0.47 5.46 7.25
CA GLN A 59 -1.47 5.07 8.24
C GLN A 59 -1.78 3.57 8.17
N ALA A 60 -1.84 3.03 6.96
CA ALA A 60 -2.10 1.61 6.72
C ALA A 60 -1.44 1.16 5.41
N ALA A 61 -1.10 -0.12 5.33
CA ALA A 61 -0.60 -0.71 4.09
C ALA A 61 -1.01 -2.17 3.97
N THR A 62 -1.29 -2.63 2.76
CA THR A 62 -1.58 -4.03 2.45
C THR A 62 -0.90 -4.40 1.14
N ALA A 63 -0.38 -5.63 1.03
CA ALA A 63 0.16 -6.17 -0.21
C ALA A 63 -0.69 -7.37 -0.63
N ARG A 64 -1.13 -7.38 -1.89
CA ARG A 64 -2.05 -8.40 -2.42
C ARG A 64 -1.63 -8.80 -3.83
N ARG A 65 -1.98 -10.01 -4.28
CA ARG A 65 -1.75 -10.38 -5.69
C ARG A 65 -2.55 -9.45 -6.61
N ASP A 66 -1.94 -9.07 -7.74
CA ASP A 66 -2.65 -8.38 -8.80
C ASP A 66 -3.23 -9.40 -9.77
N THR A 67 -4.55 -9.56 -9.73
CA THR A 67 -5.29 -10.47 -10.62
C THR A 67 -5.92 -9.73 -11.82
N THR A 68 -5.67 -8.42 -11.93
CA THR A 68 -6.21 -7.58 -13.01
C THR A 68 -5.37 -7.63 -14.29
N ALA A 69 -4.14 -8.14 -14.21
CA ALA A 69 -3.32 -8.37 -15.39
C ALA A 69 -3.95 -9.43 -16.33
N PRO A 70 -4.03 -9.17 -17.64
CA PRO A 70 -4.60 -10.12 -18.60
C PRO A 70 -3.77 -11.41 -18.62
N ALA A 71 -4.45 -12.56 -18.60
CA ALA A 71 -3.87 -13.91 -18.63
C ALA A 71 -3.11 -14.26 -19.94
N GLY A 72 -2.76 -13.25 -20.76
CA GLY A 72 -2.29 -13.36 -22.14
C GLY A 72 -0.82 -13.03 -22.39
N GLY A 73 -0.01 -12.73 -21.37
CA GLY A 73 1.44 -12.51 -21.52
C GLY A 73 2.22 -13.16 -20.39
N GLU A 74 3.07 -14.12 -20.73
CA GLU A 74 4.04 -14.80 -19.85
C GLU A 74 3.47 -15.28 -18.50
N ARG A 75 2.79 -16.44 -18.52
CA ARG A 75 2.13 -17.12 -17.38
C ARG A 75 3.02 -17.48 -16.17
N THR A 76 4.20 -16.89 -16.04
CA THR A 76 5.20 -17.23 -15.02
C THR A 76 5.47 -16.08 -14.05
N GLN A 77 5.03 -14.85 -14.36
CA GLN A 77 5.37 -13.69 -13.52
C GLN A 77 4.26 -13.36 -12.51
N VAL A 78 4.55 -13.56 -11.22
CA VAL A 78 3.64 -13.21 -10.13
C VAL A 78 3.57 -11.70 -10.02
N GLN A 79 2.37 -11.13 -10.06
CA GLN A 79 2.15 -9.70 -9.88
C GLN A 79 1.51 -9.43 -8.52
N ALA A 80 1.90 -8.34 -7.90
CA ALA A 80 1.38 -7.89 -6.62
C ALA A 80 1.20 -6.38 -6.62
N VAL A 81 0.23 -5.91 -5.84
CA VAL A 81 -0.08 -4.51 -5.66
C VAL A 81 -0.03 -4.20 -4.17
N VAL A 82 0.76 -3.19 -3.83
CA VAL A 82 0.86 -2.64 -2.48
C VAL A 82 -0.02 -1.42 -2.41
N ARG A 83 -1.10 -1.51 -1.65
CA ARG A 83 -2.02 -0.40 -1.39
C ARG A 83 -1.66 0.22 -0.06
N LEU A 84 -1.42 1.53 -0.05
CA LEU A 84 -1.08 2.30 1.14
C LEU A 84 -2.12 3.40 1.35
N VAL A 85 -2.41 3.67 2.61
CA VAL A 85 -3.13 4.87 3.04
C VAL A 85 -2.13 5.75 3.77
N TRP A 86 -2.03 7.01 3.40
CA TRP A 86 -1.07 7.95 3.97
C TRP A 86 -1.71 9.32 4.21
N VAL A 87 -1.08 10.04 5.14
CA VAL A 87 -1.31 11.47 5.38
C VAL A 87 -0.04 12.23 5.10
N GLY A 88 -0.18 13.50 4.72
CA GLY A 88 0.95 14.42 4.63
C GLY A 88 0.47 15.82 4.28
N ALA A 89 1.28 16.81 4.61
CA ALA A 89 1.06 18.19 4.20
C ALA A 89 1.83 18.48 2.92
N ASP A 90 1.19 19.13 1.96
CA ASP A 90 1.87 19.61 0.76
C ASP A 90 2.87 20.74 1.13
N PRO A 91 3.78 21.14 0.23
CA PRO A 91 4.74 22.22 0.49
C PRO A 91 4.11 23.55 0.95
N ALA A 92 2.86 23.84 0.56
CA ALA A 92 2.11 25.02 0.99
C ALA A 92 1.49 24.87 2.40
N GLY A 93 1.64 23.71 3.05
CA GLY A 93 1.17 23.43 4.41
C GLY A 93 -0.27 22.89 4.48
N THR A 94 -0.91 22.56 3.36
CA THR A 94 -2.25 21.95 3.38
C THR A 94 -2.14 20.51 3.80
N PHE A 95 -2.68 20.19 4.97
CA PHE A 95 -2.74 18.82 5.45
C PHE A 95 -3.76 18.01 4.62
N LEU A 96 -3.29 16.91 4.04
CA LEU A 96 -4.09 15.99 3.27
C LEU A 96 -4.10 14.64 4.00
N ASP A 97 -5.30 14.19 4.37
CA ASP A 97 -5.53 12.93 5.08
C ASP A 97 -6.18 11.89 4.17
N GLY A 98 -5.96 10.60 4.47
CA GLY A 98 -6.72 9.50 3.86
C GLY A 98 -6.37 9.25 2.40
N ARG A 99 -5.20 9.73 1.95
CA ARG A 99 -4.76 9.56 0.56
C ARG A 99 -4.39 8.10 0.34
N THR A 100 -4.89 7.52 -0.74
CA THR A 100 -4.52 6.17 -1.16
C THR A 100 -3.41 6.21 -2.20
N ALA A 101 -2.43 5.31 -2.08
CA ALA A 101 -1.42 5.04 -3.09
C ALA A 101 -1.44 3.55 -3.45
N ALA A 102 -1.19 3.23 -4.72
CA ALA A 102 -1.08 1.85 -5.20
C ALA A 102 0.22 1.69 -5.98
N LEU A 103 1.09 0.78 -5.50
CA LEU A 103 2.37 0.47 -6.12
C LEU A 103 2.31 -0.95 -6.68
N HIS A 104 2.52 -1.10 -7.98
CA HIS A 104 2.50 -2.40 -8.66
C HIS A 104 3.90 -3.00 -8.73
N TYR A 105 3.99 -4.28 -8.41
CA TYR A 105 5.23 -5.04 -8.38
C TYR A 105 5.07 -6.34 -9.17
N THR A 106 6.13 -6.74 -9.85
CA THR A 106 6.25 -8.05 -10.49
C THR A 106 7.42 -8.81 -9.90
N ARG A 107 7.20 -10.09 -9.63
CA ARG A 107 8.23 -10.98 -9.12
C ARG A 107 9.07 -11.48 -10.29
N ASN A 108 10.36 -11.17 -10.28
CA ASN A 108 11.27 -11.69 -11.28
C ASN A 108 11.54 -13.19 -11.05
N GLY A 109 12.14 -13.86 -12.04
CA GLY A 109 12.43 -15.30 -11.98
C GLY A 109 13.43 -15.73 -10.89
N GLN A 110 14.08 -14.78 -10.20
CA GLN A 110 14.97 -15.04 -9.05
C GLN A 110 14.27 -14.85 -7.68
N GLY A 111 12.96 -14.58 -7.68
CA GLY A 111 12.19 -14.36 -6.46
C GLY A 111 12.23 -12.93 -5.92
N SER A 112 12.91 -12.00 -6.60
CA SER A 112 12.95 -10.58 -6.21
C SER A 112 11.79 -9.80 -6.83
N TRP A 113 11.28 -8.83 -6.09
CA TRP A 113 10.20 -7.95 -6.56
C TRP A 113 10.74 -6.70 -7.25
N LYS A 114 10.21 -6.37 -8.42
CA LYS A 114 10.51 -5.16 -9.18
C LYS A 114 9.23 -4.35 -9.37
N ARG A 115 9.31 -3.03 -9.16
CA ARG A 115 8.18 -2.13 -9.42
C ARG A 115 7.95 -1.98 -10.93
N THR A 116 6.70 -2.02 -11.37
CA THR A 116 6.29 -1.85 -12.78
C THR A 116 5.55 -0.55 -13.01
#